data_AF-A0A7X8WNZ7-F1
#
_entry.id   AF-A0A7X8WNZ7-F1
#
_cell.length_a   1.000
_cell.length_b   1.000
_cell.length_c   1.000
_cell.angle_alpha   90.00
_cell.angle_beta   90.00
_cell.angle_gamma   90.00
#
_symmetry.space_group_name_H-M   'P 1'
#
loop_
_entity.id
_entity.type
_entity.pdbx_description
1 polymer ?
#
loop_
_entity_poly.entity_id
_entity_poly.type
_entity_poly.pdbx_seq_one_letter_code
_entity_poly.pdbx_strand_id
1 'polypeptide(L)'
;MGKLIYLLIVSLDGYVADADGNCASWAQPTEEALSSLNDAMTNVSTYLYGRKMYEMMAVWETDPELAASSVRHEPAARPTV
;
A
#
# COMPACT_ATOMS: atom_id res chain seq x y z
N MET A 1 2.65 -21.58 -9.08
CA MET A 1 3.20 -21.07 -7.80
C MET A 1 3.12 -19.56 -7.81
N GLY A 2 2.73 -18.93 -6.70
CA GLY A 2 2.77 -17.47 -6.56
C GLY A 2 4.20 -16.94 -6.43
N LYS A 3 4.40 -15.67 -6.77
CA LYS A 3 5.66 -14.94 -6.53
C LYS A 3 5.48 -14.06 -5.28
N LEU A 4 6.44 -14.12 -4.36
CA LEU A 4 6.53 -13.14 -3.27
C LEU A 4 7.28 -11.92 -3.78
N ILE A 5 6.62 -10.76 -3.77
CA ILE A 5 7.16 -9.49 -4.26
C ILE A 5 7.34 -8.58 -3.05
N TYR A 6 8.55 -8.04 -2.88
CA TYR A 6 8.83 -6.96 -1.95
C TYR A 6 8.85 -5.66 -2.74
N LEU A 7 7.83 -4.82 -2.56
CA LEU A 7 7.69 -3.55 -3.25
C LEU A 7 7.41 -2.46 -2.22
N LEU A 8 8.31 -1.49 -2.10
CA LEU A 8 8.23 -0.38 -1.15
C LEU A 8 8.81 0.89 -1.78
N ILE A 9 8.34 2.05 -1.32
CA ILE A 9 9.03 3.32 -1.54
C ILE A 9 10.14 3.43 -0.50
N VAL A 10 11.34 3.81 -0.95
CA VAL A 10 12.54 3.89 -0.11
C VAL A 10 13.35 5.12 -0.47
N SER A 11 13.97 5.75 0.52
CA SER A 11 14.93 6.82 0.30
C SER A 11 16.21 6.28 -0.38
N LEU A 12 17.02 7.19 -0.93
CA LEU A 12 18.28 6.83 -1.59
C LEU A 12 19.28 6.13 -0.64
N ASP A 13 19.24 6.50 0.63
CA ASP A 13 20.05 5.93 1.71
C ASP A 13 19.41 4.72 2.41
N GLY A 14 18.28 4.21 1.90
CA GLY A 14 17.73 2.90 2.26
C GLY A 14 16.69 2.89 3.38
N TYR A 15 16.08 4.04 3.71
CA TYR A 15 15.06 4.16 4.75
C TYR A 15 13.64 4.19 4.17
N VAL A 16 12.71 3.57 4.89
CA VAL A 16 11.27 3.52 4.51
C VAL A 16 10.40 4.43 5.38
N ALA A 17 10.96 4.98 6.45
CA ALA A 17 10.32 5.89 7.38
C ALA A 17 11.38 6.78 8.04
N ASP A 18 10.98 7.96 8.49
CA ASP A 18 11.82 8.84 9.31
C ASP A 18 11.93 8.35 10.77
N ALA A 19 12.59 9.14 11.61
CA ALA A 19 12.81 8.83 13.02
C ALA A 19 11.51 8.70 13.84
N ASP A 20 10.44 9.37 13.41
CA ASP A 20 9.12 9.33 14.04
C ASP A 20 8.23 8.22 13.44
N GLY A 21 8.73 7.50 12.43
CA GLY A 21 8.01 6.43 11.73
C GLY A 21 7.10 6.91 10.62
N ASN A 22 7.25 8.16 10.16
CA ASN A 22 6.45 8.75 9.09
C ASN A 22 7.18 8.67 7.73
N CYS A 23 6.43 8.43 6.67
CA CYS A 23 6.91 8.50 5.29
C CYS A 23 6.09 9.45 4.41
N ALA A 24 4.85 9.79 4.79
CA ALA A 24 3.93 10.57 3.96
C ALA A 24 4.38 12.03 3.73
N SER A 25 5.23 12.57 4.62
CA SER A 25 5.75 13.94 4.53
C SER A 25 6.85 14.12 3.50
N TRP A 26 7.58 13.06 3.15
CA TRP A 26 8.79 13.14 2.31
C TRP A 26 8.86 12.09 1.19
N ALA A 27 8.12 10.99 1.30
CA ALA A 27 8.15 9.87 0.36
C ALA A 27 6.97 9.85 -0.62
N GLN A 28 6.36 11.01 -0.90
CA GLN A 28 5.25 11.07 -1.85
C GLN A 28 5.76 10.79 -3.27
N PRO A 29 5.27 9.73 -3.94
CA PRO A 29 5.69 9.41 -5.29
C PRO A 29 5.15 10.45 -6.26
N THR A 30 5.85 10.62 -7.38
CA THR A 30 5.28 11.32 -8.54
C THR A 30 4.12 10.51 -9.11
N GLU A 31 3.23 11.15 -9.87
CA GLU A 31 2.09 10.47 -10.51
C GLU A 31 2.53 9.29 -11.39
N GLU A 32 3.62 9.47 -12.15
CA GLU A 32 4.19 8.42 -13.01
C GLU A 32 4.68 7.21 -12.19
N ALA A 33 5.38 7.46 -11.08
CA ALA A 33 5.85 6.41 -10.20
C ALA A 33 4.67 5.69 -9.53
N LEU A 34 3.65 6.44 -9.10
CA LEU A 34 2.43 5.89 -8.51
C LEU A 34 1.66 5.01 -9.50
N SER A 35 1.49 5.45 -10.75
CA SER A 35 0.88 4.65 -11.82
C SER A 35 1.65 3.35 -12.05
N SER A 36 2.97 3.42 -12.12
CA SER A 36 3.82 2.23 -12.32
C SER A 36 3.71 1.24 -11.15
N LEU A 37 3.60 1.75 -9.91
CA LEU A 37 3.35 0.93 -8.73
C LEU A 37 1.97 0.26 -8.79
N ASN A 38 0.92 0.98 -9.19
CA ASN A 38 -0.43 0.42 -9.32
C ASN A 38 -0.50 -0.68 -10.40
N ASP A 39 0.17 -0.48 -11.54
CA ASP A 39 0.25 -1.49 -12.59
C ASP A 39 0.95 -2.76 -12.10
N ALA A 40 2.04 -2.61 -11.34
CA ALA A 40 2.75 -3.74 -10.72
C ALA A 40 1.87 -4.48 -9.69
N MET A 41 0.99 -3.77 -8.98
CA MET A 41 0.15 -4.30 -7.91
C MET A 41 -1.20 -4.86 -8.38
N THR A 42 -1.61 -4.60 -9.63
CA THR A 42 -2.91 -5.02 -10.19
C THR A 42 -3.22 -6.52 -10.01
N ASN A 43 -2.21 -7.38 -10.08
CA ASN A 43 -2.38 -8.84 -9.96
C ASN A 43 -2.07 -9.39 -8.54
N VAL A 44 -1.87 -8.51 -7.56
CA VAL A 44 -1.59 -8.89 -6.16
C VAL A 44 -2.91 -9.04 -5.41
N SER A 45 -3.18 -10.25 -4.93
CA SER A 45 -4.41 -10.56 -4.18
C SER A 45 -4.18 -10.71 -2.67
N THR A 46 -2.93 -10.67 -2.21
CA THR A 46 -2.58 -10.86 -0.80
C THR A 46 -1.41 -9.96 -0.43
N TYR A 47 -1.61 -9.21 0.65
CA TYR A 47 -0.64 -8.26 1.19
C TYR A 47 -0.14 -8.76 2.54
N LEU A 48 1.18 -8.74 2.74
CA LEU A 48 1.79 -9.12 4.00
C LEU A 48 2.49 -7.90 4.60
N TYR A 49 2.01 -7.45 5.75
CA TYR A 49 2.56 -6.30 6.46
C TYR A 49 3.03 -6.69 7.85
N GLY A 50 4.12 -6.04 8.29
CA GLY A 50 4.45 -5.97 9.71
C GLY A 50 3.49 -5.03 10.44
N ARG A 51 3.39 -5.17 11.77
CA ARG A 51 2.41 -4.43 12.60
C ARG A 51 2.40 -2.92 12.34
N LYS A 52 3.55 -2.26 12.41
CA LYS A 52 3.64 -0.80 12.22
C LYS A 52 3.22 -0.34 10.82
N MET A 53 3.60 -1.11 9.79
CA MET A 53 3.21 -0.82 8.41
C MET A 53 1.70 -1.00 8.23
N TYR A 54 1.11 -2.03 8.86
CA TYR A 54 -0.35 -2.21 8.85
C TYR A 54 -1.06 -1.02 9.51
N GLU A 55 -0.63 -0.60 10.70
CA GLU A 55 -1.22 0.55 11.41
C GLU A 55 -1.17 1.84 10.57
N MET A 56 -0.06 2.07 9.86
CA MET A 56 0.09 3.22 8.96
C MET A 56 -0.85 3.13 7.74
N MET A 57 -1.00 1.95 7.14
CA MET A 57 -1.81 1.74 5.94
C MET A 57 -3.31 1.56 6.23
N ALA A 58 -3.68 1.32 7.50
CA ALA A 58 -5.06 1.05 7.93
C ALA A 58 -6.04 2.18 7.55
N VAL A 59 -5.54 3.41 7.34
CA VAL A 59 -6.37 4.55 6.91
C VAL A 59 -7.19 4.24 5.65
N TRP A 60 -6.66 3.46 4.70
CA TRP A 60 -7.37 3.07 3.48
C TRP A 60 -8.53 2.08 3.71
N GLU A 61 -8.50 1.35 4.83
CA GLU A 61 -9.56 0.43 5.24
C GLU A 61 -10.56 1.10 6.20
N THR A 62 -10.09 2.02 7.03
CA THR A 62 -10.86 2.53 8.18
C THR A 62 -11.39 3.94 8.01
N ASP A 63 -10.83 4.75 7.10
CA ASP A 63 -11.29 6.11 6.84
C ASP A 63 -12.50 6.09 5.88
N PRO A 64 -13.70 6.52 6.32
CA PRO A 64 -14.89 6.51 5.49
C PRO A 64 -14.80 7.41 4.25
N GLU A 65 -14.06 8.51 4.31
CA GLU A 65 -13.91 9.45 3.18
C GLU A 65 -13.06 8.83 2.07
N LEU A 66 -11.95 8.18 2.44
CA LEU A 66 -11.14 7.43 1.49
C LEU A 66 -11.91 6.25 0.91
N ALA A 67 -12.64 5.51 1.74
CA ALA A 67 -13.47 4.41 1.29
C ALA A 67 -14.55 4.87 0.29
N ALA A 68 -15.19 6.03 0.52
CA ALA A 68 -16.19 6.59 -0.37
C ALA A 68 -15.61 7.02 -1.74
N SER A 69 -14.34 7.43 -1.76
CA SER A 69 -13.63 7.82 -2.99
C SER A 69 -13.11 6.65 -3.82
N SER A 70 -13.11 5.43 -3.27
CA SER A 70 -12.66 4.24 -3.98
C SER A 70 -13.59 3.94 -5.16
N VAL A 71 -13.02 3.84 -6.37
CA VAL A 71 -13.75 3.25 -7.50
C VAL A 71 -14.01 1.80 -7.12
N ARG A 72 -15.28 1.44 -6.92
CA ARG A 72 -15.72 0.11 -6.48
C ARG A 72 -14.96 -0.99 -7.24
N HIS A 73 -13.96 -1.59 -6.60
CA HIS A 73 -13.56 -2.94 -6.94
C HIS A 73 -14.75 -3.83 -6.57
N GLU A 74 -15.19 -4.69 -7.49
CA GLU A 74 -16.03 -5.83 -7.10
C GLU A 74 -15.41 -6.47 -5.87
N PRO A 75 -16.21 -6.78 -4.82
CA PRO A 75 -15.67 -7.34 -3.61
C PRO A 75 -14.93 -8.62 -3.99
N ALA A 76 -13.60 -8.61 -3.83
CA ALA A 76 -12.83 -9.85 -3.86
C ALA A 76 -13.54 -10.76 -2.85
N ALA A 77 -14.13 -11.84 -3.37
CA ALA A 77 -14.89 -12.78 -2.57
C ALA A 77 -14.06 -13.08 -1.33
N ARG A 78 -14.60 -12.74 -0.14
CA ARG A 78 -13.99 -13.16 1.12
C ARG A 78 -13.70 -14.65 0.98
N PRO A 79 -12.46 -15.12 1.19
CA PRO A 79 -12.25 -16.54 1.33
C PRO A 79 -13.10 -16.96 2.52
N THR A 80 -14.18 -17.69 2.26
CA THR A 80 -14.86 -18.49 3.27
C THR A 80 -13.82 -19.47 3.80
N VAL A 81 -13.32 -19.18 4.99
CA VAL A 81 -12.89 -20.20 5.93
C VAL A 81 -13.96 -20.28 7.01
#